data_AF-A0A4V2QVK7-F1
#
_entry.id   AF-A0A4V2QVK7-F1
#
_cell.length_a   1.000
_cell.length_b   1.000
_cell.length_c   1.000
_cell.angle_alpha   90.00
_cell.angle_beta   90.00
_cell.angle_gamma   90.00
#
_symmetry.space_group_name_H-M   'P 1'
#
loop_
_entity.id
_entity.type
_entity.pdbx_description
1 polymer ?
#
loop_
_entity_poly.entity_id
_entity_poly.type
_entity_poly.pdbx_seq_one_letter_code
_entity_poly.pdbx_strand_id
1 'polypeptide(L)'
;MSFWDVVWFIIIAFAFTAYLMMLFSIIADIFRDSDMSGVVKALWLIGLLFVPLFVALIYVIVHGGDMARRTATSHFAAQQQQEEYIKQVAGKASPTDQIAQASAMLDKGTISQSEFDTLKAKALAV
;
A
#
# COMPACT_ATOMS: atom_id res chain seq x y z
N MET A 1 -42.83 -18.70 -8.23
CA MET A 1 -41.58 -18.38 -7.50
C MET A 1 -41.92 -18.37 -6.03
N SER A 2 -41.48 -19.38 -5.28
CA SER A 2 -41.56 -19.41 -3.82
C SER A 2 -40.55 -18.42 -3.23
N PHE A 3 -40.74 -17.98 -1.99
CA PHE A 3 -39.76 -17.17 -1.27
C PHE A 3 -38.38 -17.84 -1.23
N TRP A 4 -38.34 -19.16 -1.05
CA TRP A 4 -37.13 -19.96 -1.04
C TRP A 4 -36.41 -20.00 -2.40
N ASP A 5 -37.17 -19.96 -3.50
CA ASP A 5 -36.58 -19.88 -4.85
C ASP A 5 -35.79 -18.57 -5.01
N VAL A 6 -36.31 -17.46 -4.45
CA VAL A 6 -35.65 -16.15 -4.50
C VAL A 6 -34.39 -16.13 -3.64
N VAL A 7 -34.46 -16.67 -2.41
CA VAL A 7 -33.28 -16.79 -1.53
C VAL A 7 -32.19 -17.64 -2.20
N TRP A 8 -32.56 -18.78 -2.76
CA TRP A 8 -31.62 -19.66 -3.44
C TRP A 8 -31.02 -19.01 -4.69
N PHE A 9 -31.83 -18.28 -5.46
CA PHE A 9 -31.35 -17.49 -6.59
C PHE A 9 -30.31 -16.45 -6.17
N ILE A 10 -30.54 -15.72 -5.07
CA ILE A 10 -29.57 -14.74 -4.54
C ILE A 10 -28.26 -15.43 -4.16
N ILE A 11 -28.31 -16.58 -3.49
CA ILE A 11 -27.13 -17.35 -3.11
C ILE A 11 -26.34 -17.78 -4.35
N ILE A 12 -27.02 -18.35 -5.34
CA ILE A 12 -26.38 -18.78 -6.60
C ILE A 12 -25.81 -17.57 -7.34
N ALA A 13 -26.55 -16.48 -7.45
CA ALA A 13 -26.09 -15.27 -8.13
C ALA A 13 -24.86 -14.66 -7.45
N PHE A 14 -24.86 -14.61 -6.12
CA PHE A 14 -23.71 -14.19 -5.33
C PHE A 14 -22.51 -15.12 -5.54
N ALA A 15 -22.70 -16.43 -5.42
CA ALA A 15 -21.64 -17.42 -5.62
C ALA A 15 -21.07 -17.37 -7.04
N PHE A 16 -21.93 -17.21 -8.05
CA PHE A 16 -21.53 -17.04 -9.44
C PHE A 16 -20.73 -15.75 -9.66
N THR A 17 -21.18 -14.63 -9.07
CA THR A 17 -20.47 -13.35 -9.15
C THR A 17 -19.11 -13.44 -8.48
N ALA A 18 -19.04 -14.01 -7.27
CA ALA A 18 -17.79 -14.25 -6.56
C ALA A 18 -16.84 -15.17 -7.35
N TYR A 19 -17.39 -16.21 -7.99
CA TYR A 19 -16.64 -17.10 -8.87
C TYR A 19 -16.05 -16.35 -10.08
N LEU A 20 -16.83 -15.49 -10.75
CA LEU A 20 -16.31 -14.65 -11.84
C LEU A 20 -15.24 -13.67 -11.36
N MET A 21 -15.48 -13.00 -10.22
CA MET A 21 -14.50 -12.09 -9.61
C MET A 21 -13.18 -12.82 -9.32
N MET A 22 -13.24 -14.04 -8.78
CA MET A 22 -12.08 -14.88 -8.55
C MET A 22 -11.35 -15.22 -9.86
N LEU A 23 -12.10 -15.64 -10.88
CA LEU A 23 -11.54 -16.02 -12.19
C LEU A 23 -10.82 -14.84 -12.85
N PHE A 24 -11.43 -13.65 -12.88
CA PHE A 24 -10.77 -12.44 -13.38
C PHE A 24 -9.57 -12.03 -12.55
N SER A 25 -9.62 -12.19 -11.23
CA SER A 25 -8.49 -11.89 -10.34
C SER A 25 -7.29 -12.78 -10.65
N ILE A 26 -7.52 -14.09 -10.88
CA ILE A 26 -6.47 -15.04 -11.27
C ILE A 26 -5.87 -14.66 -12.63
N ILE A 27 -6.72 -14.34 -13.62
CA ILE A 27 -6.24 -13.90 -14.93
C ILE A 27 -5.39 -12.64 -14.80
N ALA A 28 -5.86 -11.63 -14.07
CA ALA A 28 -5.12 -10.39 -13.86
C ALA A 28 -3.77 -10.64 -13.16
N ASP A 29 -3.74 -11.54 -12.17
CA ASP A 29 -2.53 -11.91 -11.46
C ASP A 29 -1.50 -12.62 -12.37
N ILE A 30 -1.95 -13.56 -13.20
CA ILE A 30 -1.15 -14.22 -14.24
C ILE A 30 -0.48 -13.19 -15.16
N PHE A 31 -1.21 -12.16 -15.58
CA PHE A 31 -0.66 -11.12 -16.44
C PHE A 31 0.30 -10.19 -15.71
N ARG A 32 0.00 -9.86 -14.45
CA ARG A 32 0.79 -8.96 -13.60
C ARG A 32 2.15 -9.55 -13.20
N ASP A 33 2.26 -10.88 -13.12
CA ASP A 33 3.52 -11.55 -12.84
C ASP A 33 4.51 -11.35 -14.03
N SER A 34 5.54 -10.53 -13.81
CA SER A 34 6.59 -10.25 -14.80
C SER A 34 7.61 -11.37 -14.93
N ASP A 35 7.70 -12.24 -13.92
CA ASP A 35 8.71 -13.29 -13.85
C ASP A 35 8.21 -14.57 -14.53
N MET A 36 6.89 -14.70 -14.70
CA MET A 36 6.27 -15.82 -15.39
C MET A 36 6.37 -15.69 -16.93
N SER A 37 6.94 -16.72 -17.57
CA SER A 37 7.08 -16.76 -19.03
C SER A 37 5.72 -16.82 -19.75
N GLY A 38 5.65 -16.29 -20.98
CA GLY A 38 4.42 -16.24 -21.77
C GLY A 38 3.79 -17.62 -22.05
N VAL A 39 4.61 -18.67 -22.18
CA VAL A 39 4.13 -20.05 -22.39
C VAL A 39 3.41 -20.57 -21.15
N VAL A 40 3.94 -20.28 -19.95
CA VAL A 40 3.30 -20.66 -18.69
C VAL A 40 1.98 -19.92 -18.50
N LYS A 41 1.92 -18.63 -18.85
CA LYS A 41 0.65 -17.86 -18.87
C LYS A 41 -0.38 -18.52 -19.78
N ALA A 42 0.02 -18.92 -21.00
CA ALA A 42 -0.88 -19.58 -21.94
C ALA A 42 -1.43 -20.91 -21.40
N LEU A 43 -0.59 -21.74 -20.76
CA LEU A 43 -1.02 -22.99 -20.14
C LEU A 43 -2.06 -22.76 -19.03
N TRP A 44 -1.84 -21.76 -18.17
CA TRP A 44 -2.82 -21.40 -17.14
C TRP A 44 -4.16 -20.97 -17.73
N LEU A 45 -4.14 -20.13 -18.77
CA LEU A 45 -5.36 -19.65 -19.43
C LEU A 45 -6.12 -20.79 -20.12
N ILE A 46 -5.41 -21.69 -20.81
CA ILE A 46 -6.00 -22.88 -21.43
C ILE A 46 -6.63 -23.76 -20.34
N GLY A 47 -5.91 -24.04 -19.25
CA GLY A 47 -6.44 -24.81 -18.14
C GLY A 47 -7.71 -24.19 -17.54
N LEU A 48 -7.71 -22.87 -17.36
CA LEU A 48 -8.84 -22.12 -16.82
C LEU A 48 -10.07 -22.21 -17.73
N LEU A 49 -9.89 -22.33 -19.04
CA LEU A 49 -10.98 -22.47 -20.00
C LEU A 49 -11.68 -23.84 -19.90
N PHE A 50 -10.92 -24.93 -19.73
CA PHE A 50 -11.47 -26.29 -19.74
C PHE A 50 -11.88 -26.81 -18.36
N VAL A 51 -11.10 -26.49 -17.32
CA VAL A 51 -11.28 -26.99 -15.95
C VAL A 51 -11.03 -25.87 -14.93
N PRO A 52 -11.85 -24.79 -14.96
CA PRO A 52 -11.60 -23.57 -14.19
C PRO A 52 -11.47 -23.79 -12.69
N LEU A 53 -12.34 -24.64 -12.10
CA LEU A 53 -12.32 -24.86 -10.65
C LEU A 53 -11.02 -25.55 -10.19
N PHE A 54 -10.58 -26.58 -10.90
CA PHE A 54 -9.35 -27.30 -10.57
C PHE A 54 -8.13 -26.42 -10.78
N VAL A 55 -8.09 -25.71 -11.91
CA VAL A 55 -6.94 -24.86 -12.25
C VAL A 55 -6.85 -23.66 -11.32
N ALA A 56 -7.99 -23.06 -10.94
CA ALA A 56 -8.02 -22.00 -9.93
C ALA A 56 -7.50 -22.49 -8.57
N LEU A 57 -7.90 -23.70 -8.14
CA LEU A 57 -7.41 -24.27 -6.89
C LEU A 57 -5.90 -24.50 -6.92
N ILE A 58 -5.38 -25.12 -7.99
CA ILE A 58 -3.94 -25.34 -8.15
C ILE A 58 -3.21 -23.99 -8.19
N TYR A 59 -3.74 -23.00 -8.91
CA TYR A 59 -3.14 -21.68 -9.01
C TYR A 59 -2.99 -21.03 -7.63
N VAL A 60 -4.06 -21.03 -6.83
CA VAL A 60 -4.05 -20.46 -5.47
C VAL A 60 -3.11 -21.23 -4.54
N ILE A 61 -2.97 -22.55 -4.66
CA ILE A 61 -2.02 -23.31 -3.85
C ILE A 61 -0.57 -22.95 -4.21
N VAL A 62 -0.28 -22.82 -5.51
CA VAL A 62 1.08 -22.53 -6.00
C VAL A 62 1.46 -21.06 -5.75
N HIS A 63 0.54 -20.12 -5.95
CA HIS A 63 0.80 -18.67 -5.94
C HIS A 63 0.15 -17.92 -4.77
N GLY A 64 -0.56 -18.62 -3.86
CA GLY A 64 -1.28 -18.00 -2.74
C GLY A 64 -0.36 -17.28 -1.74
N GLY A 65 0.93 -17.63 -1.74
CA GLY A 65 1.95 -16.97 -0.91
C GLY A 65 2.15 -15.48 -1.23
N ASP A 66 1.86 -15.05 -2.46
CA ASP A 66 2.10 -13.66 -2.88
C ASP A 66 1.08 -12.66 -2.33
N MET A 67 -0.12 -13.11 -1.96
CA MET A 67 -1.13 -12.24 -1.35
C MET A 67 -0.77 -11.81 0.07
N ALA A 68 -0.17 -12.70 0.87
CA ALA A 68 0.24 -12.39 2.24
C ALA A 68 1.51 -11.52 2.26
N ARG A 69 2.43 -11.76 1.31
CA ARG A 69 3.75 -11.10 1.27
C ARG A 69 3.70 -9.68 0.72
N ARG A 70 2.78 -9.39 -0.21
CA ARG A 70 2.63 -8.05 -0.82
C ARG A 70 1.94 -7.04 0.10
N THR A 71 0.95 -7.44 0.89
CA THR A 71 0.31 -6.53 1.88
C THR A 71 1.33 -6.05 2.92
N ALA A 72 2.21 -6.94 3.40
CA ALA A 72 3.28 -6.57 4.32
C ALA A 72 4.29 -5.61 3.65
N THR A 73 4.67 -5.86 2.40
CA THR A 73 5.70 -5.07 1.70
C THR A 73 5.17 -3.70 1.25
N SER A 74 3.92 -3.58 0.82
CA SER A 74 3.33 -2.30 0.40
C SER A 74 3.14 -1.33 1.56
N HIS A 75 2.78 -1.83 2.74
CA HIS A 75 2.72 -1.00 3.94
C HIS A 75 4.10 -0.52 4.39
N PHE A 76 5.11 -1.38 4.33
CA PHE A 76 6.50 -1.00 4.65
C PHE A 76 7.07 0.01 3.66
N ALA A 77 6.89 -0.18 2.35
CA ALA A 77 7.40 0.74 1.34
C ALA A 77 6.71 2.11 1.39
N ALA A 78 5.39 2.14 1.62
CA ALA A 78 4.64 3.39 1.78
C ALA A 78 5.05 4.13 3.07
N GLN A 79 5.28 3.41 4.18
CA GLN A 79 5.79 4.02 5.42
C GLN A 79 7.21 4.58 5.25
N GLN A 80 8.11 3.83 4.60
CA GLN A 80 9.49 4.31 4.36
C GLN A 80 9.52 5.57 3.47
N GLN A 81 8.73 5.60 2.39
CA GLN A 81 8.64 6.80 1.54
C GLN A 81 8.07 8.00 2.30
N GLN A 82 7.08 7.77 3.18
CA GLN A 82 6.51 8.83 3.99
C GLN A 82 7.50 9.33 5.05
N GLU A 83 8.25 8.44 5.71
CA GLU A 83 9.29 8.81 6.67
C GLU A 83 10.44 9.57 6.00
N GLU A 84 10.90 9.16 4.82
CA GLU A 84 11.92 9.88 4.06
C GLU A 84 11.45 11.27 3.63
N TYR A 85 10.19 11.39 3.18
CA TYR A 85 9.59 12.68 2.85
C TYR A 85 9.50 13.60 4.08
N ILE A 86 9.05 13.08 5.23
CA ILE A 86 8.98 13.83 6.48
C ILE A 86 10.39 14.25 6.93
N LYS A 87 11.39 13.36 6.85
CA LYS A 87 12.79 13.69 7.17
C LYS A 87 13.38 14.75 6.23
N GLN A 88 13.08 14.70 4.94
CA GLN A 88 13.52 15.71 3.98
C GLN A 88 12.86 17.08 4.20
N VAL A 89 11.59 17.10 4.59
CA VAL A 89 10.85 18.35 4.83
C VAL A 89 11.18 18.94 6.20
N ALA A 90 11.28 18.11 7.24
CA ALA A 90 11.64 18.54 8.60
C ALA A 90 13.14 18.84 8.75
N GLY A 91 14.01 18.12 8.04
CA GLY A 91 15.46 18.32 8.05
C GLY A 91 15.94 19.57 7.29
N LYS A 92 15.03 20.32 6.66
CA LYS A 92 15.34 21.57 5.94
C LYS A 92 15.33 22.83 6.81
N ALA A 93 14.94 22.75 8.08
CA ALA A 93 15.11 23.88 9.00
C ALA A 93 16.58 23.98 9.41
N SER A 94 17.39 24.68 8.62
CA SER A 94 18.80 24.89 8.93
C SER A 94 18.94 25.57 10.31
N PRO A 95 20.03 25.33 11.05
CA PRO A 95 20.32 26.06 12.30
C PRO A 95 20.16 27.58 12.14
N THR A 96 20.54 28.12 10.99
CA THR A 96 20.38 29.53 10.64
C THR A 96 18.91 29.95 10.53
N ASP A 97 18.04 29.12 9.94
CA ASP A 97 16.60 29.41 9.84
C ASP A 97 15.90 29.36 11.21
N GLN A 98 16.35 28.46 12.10
CA GLN A 98 15.83 28.38 13.47
C GLN A 98 16.24 29.61 14.30
N ILE A 99 17.49 30.08 14.14
CA ILE A 99 17.98 31.30 14.81
C ILE A 99 17.27 32.54 14.26
N ALA A 100 17.03 32.60 12.94
CA ALA A 100 16.30 33.71 12.31
C ALA A 100 14.84 33.78 12.79
N GLN A 101 14.15 32.64 12.91
CA GLN A 101 12.81 32.58 13.50
C GLN A 101 12.79 33.01 14.97
N ALA A 102 13.75 32.55 15.77
CA ALA A 102 13.85 32.94 17.18
C ALA A 102 14.10 34.46 17.31
N SER A 103 14.91 35.06 16.43
CA SER A 103 15.14 36.52 16.41
C SER A 103 13.85 37.28 16.12
N ALA A 104 13.07 36.82 15.14
CA ALA A 104 11.79 37.46 14.81
C ALA A 104 10.75 37.34 15.95
N MET A 105 10.81 36.29 16.77
CA MET A 105 9.96 36.16 17.97
C MET A 105 10.38 37.11 19.09
N LEU A 106 11.69 37.34 19.24
CA LEU A 106 12.25 38.32 20.19
C LEU A 106 11.86 39.75 19.78
N ASP A 107 11.98 40.08 18.49
CA ASP A 107 11.60 41.39 17.95
C ASP A 107 10.09 41.67 18.10
N LYS A 108 9.27 40.63 18.06
CA LYS A 108 7.82 40.69 18.33
C LYS A 108 7.48 40.70 19.83
N GLY A 109 8.47 40.59 20.71
CA GLY A 109 8.28 40.49 22.16
C GLY A 109 7.54 39.23 22.60
N THR A 110 7.51 38.19 21.76
CA THR A 110 6.83 36.92 22.07
C THR A 110 7.69 36.02 22.95
N ILE A 111 9.01 36.23 22.93
CA ILE A 111 9.98 35.58 23.82
C ILE A 111 10.92 36.63 24.42
N SER A 112 11.53 36.31 25.55
CA SER A 112 12.54 37.10 26.22
C SER A 112 13.94 36.83 25.67
N GLN A 113 14.89 37.73 25.97
CA GLN A 113 16.30 37.59 25.56
C GLN A 113 16.91 36.27 26.06
N SER A 114 16.62 35.84 27.30
CA SER A 114 17.15 34.59 27.84
C SER A 114 16.58 33.35 27.14
N GLU A 115 15.33 33.41 26.70
CA GLU A 115 14.70 32.33 25.91
C GLU A 115 15.30 32.27 24.50
N PHE A 116 15.57 33.42 23.89
CA PHE A 116 16.29 33.49 22.61
C PHE A 116 17.69 32.87 22.68
N ASP A 117 18.48 33.22 23.71
CA ASP A 117 19.84 32.71 23.87
C ASP A 117 19.85 31.19 24.07
N THR A 118 18.84 30.65 24.76
CA THR A 118 18.64 29.20 24.95
C THR A 118 18.32 28.50 23.62
N LEU A 119 17.44 29.09 22.81
CA LEU A 119 17.08 28.55 21.49
C LEU A 119 18.24 28.62 20.49
N LYS A 120 19.02 29.71 20.52
CA LYS A 120 20.23 29.89 19.71
C LYS A 120 21.30 28.86 20.05
N ALA A 121 21.56 28.63 21.34
CA ALA A 121 22.52 27.62 21.79
C ALA A 121 22.08 26.21 21.36
N LYS A 122 20.78 25.90 21.42
CA LYS A 122 20.23 24.61 21.00
C LYS A 122 20.34 24.39 19.48
N ALA A 123 20.11 25.42 18.67
CA ALA A 123 20.25 25.35 17.22
C ALA A 123 21.72 25.21 16.78
N LEU A 124 22.67 25.82 17.50
CA LEU A 124 24.11 25.74 17.24
C LEU A 124 24.79 24.47 17.78
N ALA A 125 24.08 23.66 18.57
CA ALA A 125 24.59 22.41 19.14
C ALA A 125 24.44 21.19 18.20
N VAL A 126 23.91 21.42 16.98
CA VAL A 126 23.78 20.44 15.88
C VAL A 126 24.90 20.69 14.87
#